data_AF-I3UY87-F1
#
_entry.id   AF-I3UY87-F1
#
_cell.length_a   1.000
_cell.length_b   1.000
_cell.length_c   1.000
_cell.angle_alpha   90.00
_cell.angle_beta   90.00
_cell.angle_gamma   90.00
#
_symmetry.space_group_name_H-M   'P 1'
#
loop_
_entity.id
_entity.type
_entity.pdbx_description
1 polymer ?
#
loop_
_entity_poly.entity_id
_entity_poly.type
_entity_poly.pdbx_seq_one_letter_code
_entity_poly.pdbx_strand_id
1 'polypeptide(L)'
;MFEAARFGDEISHTSALGGFLIGAALGIALVATVAIATFTCGFGVALLAGLAAGIGGSLLTAAGEAIGSMFSSPSGTITTASPNVFINSRKAARVEKSIGACDKHPGPVQIAEGSTNVFINSVAAARKGDKLTCGATISGGSENVIIGGGTYRYLPVDDEVPEWLRTTVDVLMAIAGAAGGIAQLIKAGTQAGMKAVMPCALKFTAGFVAGEVASRYVVEPVARKAIGGLVGNPVDLHDGPQADPR
;
A
#
# COMPACT_ATOMS: atom_id res chain seq x y z
N MET A 1 -15.26 -12.60 -8.58
CA MET A 1 -15.10 -14.00 -9.06
C MET A 1 -13.90 -14.02 -9.98
N PHE A 2 -12.96 -14.95 -9.79
CA PHE A 2 -11.63 -14.88 -10.43
C PHE A 2 -11.23 -16.20 -11.07
N GLU A 3 -10.41 -16.12 -12.12
CA GLU A 3 -9.89 -17.27 -12.85
C GLU A 3 -9.15 -18.22 -11.91
N ALA A 4 -9.42 -19.53 -12.00
CA ALA A 4 -8.79 -20.53 -11.16
C ALA A 4 -7.29 -20.64 -11.45
N ALA A 5 -6.45 -20.57 -10.42
CA ALA A 5 -5.01 -20.73 -10.58
C ALA A 5 -4.63 -22.22 -10.64
N ARG A 6 -3.60 -22.53 -11.43
CA ARG A 6 -3.17 -23.89 -11.75
C ARG A 6 -1.66 -24.01 -11.74
N PHE A 7 -1.17 -25.23 -11.66
CA PHE A 7 0.23 -25.55 -11.85
C PHE A 7 0.75 -24.98 -13.17
N GLY A 8 1.87 -24.25 -13.10
CA GLY A 8 2.54 -23.57 -14.20
C GLY A 8 1.97 -22.19 -14.52
N ASP A 9 0.92 -21.73 -13.83
CA ASP A 9 0.43 -20.36 -14.05
C ASP A 9 1.48 -19.37 -13.53
N GLU A 10 1.62 -18.26 -14.25
CA GLU A 10 2.60 -17.24 -13.96
C GLU A 10 2.28 -16.49 -12.67
N ILE A 11 3.34 -16.07 -11.98
CA ILE A 11 3.29 -15.13 -10.87
C ILE A 11 4.05 -13.86 -11.29
N SER A 12 3.58 -12.70 -10.85
CA SER A 12 4.19 -11.42 -11.18
C SER A 12 4.40 -10.56 -9.95
N HIS A 13 5.44 -9.74 -10.02
CA HIS A 13 5.64 -8.62 -9.10
C HIS A 13 5.30 -7.31 -9.83
N THR A 14 4.74 -6.38 -9.09
CA THR A 14 4.45 -5.04 -9.58
C THR A 14 5.67 -4.12 -9.39
N SER A 15 5.55 -2.88 -9.87
CA SER A 15 6.53 -1.81 -9.62
C SER A 15 6.06 -0.88 -8.51
N ALA A 16 5.15 -1.33 -7.63
CA ALA A 16 4.54 -0.53 -6.57
C ALA A 16 5.60 0.13 -5.67
N LEU A 17 6.65 -0.60 -5.29
CA LEU A 17 7.75 -0.06 -4.48
C LEU A 17 8.47 1.11 -5.17
N GLY A 18 8.79 0.99 -6.46
CA GLY A 18 9.44 2.06 -7.21
C GLY A 18 8.56 3.31 -7.30
N GLY A 19 7.28 3.12 -7.58
CA GLY A 19 6.29 4.19 -7.61
C GLY A 19 6.11 4.85 -6.23
N PHE A 20 6.01 4.06 -5.17
CA PHE A 20 5.92 4.52 -3.78
C PHE A 20 7.12 5.39 -3.41
N LEU A 21 8.35 4.98 -3.72
CA LEU A 21 9.56 5.74 -3.39
C LEU A 21 9.64 7.07 -4.14
N ILE A 22 9.24 7.11 -5.42
CA ILE A 22 9.15 8.36 -6.18
C ILE A 22 8.08 9.28 -5.58
N GLY A 23 6.90 8.73 -5.28
CA GLY A 23 5.80 9.45 -4.63
C GLY A 23 6.21 10.02 -3.27
N ALA A 24 6.90 9.22 -2.46
CA ALA A 24 7.44 9.61 -1.16
C ALA A 24 8.45 10.76 -1.28
N ALA A 25 9.39 10.69 -2.23
CA ALA A 25 10.37 11.75 -2.45
C ALA A 25 9.69 13.07 -2.84
N LEU A 26 8.70 13.02 -3.74
CA LEU A 26 7.91 14.19 -4.13
C LEU A 26 7.07 14.73 -2.98
N GLY A 27 6.45 13.85 -2.18
CA GLY A 27 5.67 14.22 -1.01
C GLY A 27 6.51 14.89 0.07
N ILE A 28 7.68 14.34 0.38
CA ILE A 28 8.65 14.95 1.32
C ILE A 28 9.09 16.33 0.81
N ALA A 29 9.42 16.45 -0.48
CA ALA A 29 9.81 17.72 -1.09
C ALA A 29 8.69 18.77 -1.03
N LEU A 30 7.45 18.36 -1.30
CA LEU A 30 6.26 19.21 -1.17
C LEU A 30 6.12 19.71 0.27
N VAL A 31 6.10 18.79 1.24
CA VAL A 31 5.92 19.12 2.66
C VAL A 31 7.02 20.07 3.14
N ALA A 32 8.28 19.79 2.82
CA ALA A 32 9.41 20.66 3.16
C ALA A 32 9.25 22.07 2.56
N THR A 33 8.88 22.16 1.28
CA THR A 33 8.73 23.44 0.57
C THR A 33 7.58 24.26 1.14
N VAL A 34 6.42 23.65 1.37
CA VAL A 34 5.25 24.32 1.95
C VAL A 34 5.54 24.78 3.38
N ALA A 35 6.23 23.95 4.17
CA ALA A 35 6.63 24.30 5.52
C ALA A 35 7.52 25.56 5.50
N ILE A 36 8.63 25.54 4.73
CA ILE A 36 9.55 26.68 4.60
C ILE A 36 8.82 27.96 4.15
N ALA A 37 7.89 27.85 3.20
CA ALA A 37 7.17 29.00 2.65
C ALA A 37 6.13 29.59 3.61
N THR A 38 5.54 28.79 4.49
CA THR A 38 4.37 29.21 5.28
C THR A 38 4.70 29.62 6.72
N PHE A 39 5.90 29.32 7.23
CA PHE A 39 6.34 29.79 8.55
C PHE A 39 6.53 31.30 8.67
N THR A 40 6.54 32.03 7.54
CA THR A 40 6.60 33.50 7.52
C THR A 40 5.23 34.15 7.29
N CYS A 41 4.19 33.36 7.02
CA CYS A 41 2.84 33.85 6.69
C CYS A 41 1.94 33.94 7.94
N GLY A 42 0.87 34.73 7.85
CA GLY A 42 -0.06 34.99 8.97
C GLY A 42 -0.74 33.73 9.54
N PHE A 43 -1.23 33.86 10.78
CA PHE A 43 -1.70 32.79 11.67
C PHE A 43 -2.65 31.75 11.05
N GLY A 44 -3.54 32.14 10.13
CA GLY A 44 -4.48 31.22 9.46
C GLY A 44 -3.91 30.43 8.28
N VAL A 45 -2.89 30.98 7.60
CA VAL A 45 -2.32 30.39 6.38
C VAL A 45 -1.46 29.17 6.74
N ALA A 46 -0.71 29.22 7.84
CA ALA A 46 0.14 28.11 8.28
C ALA A 46 -0.68 26.85 8.62
N LEU A 47 -1.85 26.99 9.26
CA LEU A 47 -2.72 25.86 9.59
C LEU A 47 -3.27 25.17 8.33
N LEU A 48 -3.82 25.96 7.40
CA LEU A 48 -4.38 25.43 6.14
C LEU A 48 -3.28 24.85 5.24
N ALA A 49 -2.11 25.48 5.21
CA ALA A 49 -0.96 24.98 4.47
C ALA A 49 -0.42 23.67 5.06
N GLY A 50 -0.37 23.55 6.39
CA GLY A 50 -0.05 22.29 7.06
C GLY A 50 -1.03 21.18 6.69
N LEU A 51 -2.34 21.47 6.77
CA LEU A 51 -3.39 20.53 6.39
C LEU A 51 -3.24 20.06 4.94
N ALA A 52 -3.07 21.01 4.01
CA ALA A 52 -2.91 20.72 2.59
C ALA A 52 -1.61 19.94 2.32
N ALA A 53 -0.51 20.26 3.02
CA ALA A 53 0.75 19.54 2.89
C ALA A 53 0.65 18.10 3.42
N GLY A 54 -0.03 17.87 4.55
CA GLY A 54 -0.26 16.53 5.09
C GLY A 54 -1.08 15.65 4.13
N ILE A 55 -2.19 16.17 3.62
CA ILE A 55 -3.01 15.45 2.63
C ILE A 55 -2.24 15.25 1.32
N GLY A 56 -1.59 16.31 0.81
CA GLY A 56 -0.87 16.28 -0.46
C GLY A 56 0.34 15.34 -0.44
N GLY A 57 1.08 15.31 0.67
CA GLY A 57 2.23 14.41 0.85
C GLY A 57 1.82 12.94 0.79
N SER A 58 0.84 12.53 1.61
CA SER A 58 0.35 11.15 1.61
C SER A 58 -0.27 10.76 0.26
N LEU A 59 -0.99 11.68 -0.39
CA LEU A 59 -1.61 11.42 -1.70
C LEU A 59 -0.56 11.19 -2.79
N LEU A 60 0.56 11.91 -2.78
CA LEU A 60 1.64 11.71 -3.74
C LEU A 60 2.29 10.33 -3.58
N THR A 61 2.52 9.90 -2.34
CA THR A 61 3.00 8.54 -2.04
C THR A 61 2.02 7.48 -2.54
N ALA A 62 0.73 7.62 -2.19
CA ALA A 62 -0.30 6.67 -2.59
C ALA A 62 -0.50 6.64 -4.12
N ALA A 63 -0.46 7.81 -4.79
CA ALA A 63 -0.54 7.89 -6.24
C ALA A 63 0.68 7.26 -6.92
N GLY A 64 1.87 7.47 -6.37
CA GLY A 64 3.09 6.82 -6.82
C GLY A 64 2.98 5.30 -6.74
N GLU A 65 2.61 4.77 -5.57
CA GLU A 65 2.40 3.33 -5.36
C GLU A 65 1.34 2.77 -6.32
N ALA A 66 0.19 3.45 -6.46
CA ALA A 66 -0.88 3.05 -7.36
C ALA A 66 -0.39 2.99 -8.82
N ILE A 67 0.36 4.00 -9.27
CA ILE A 67 0.96 4.00 -10.62
C ILE A 67 1.97 2.87 -10.78
N GLY A 68 2.83 2.64 -9.79
CA GLY A 68 3.76 1.52 -9.79
C GLY A 68 3.06 0.17 -9.86
N SER A 69 1.93 0.03 -9.16
CA SER A 69 1.15 -1.21 -9.13
C SER A 69 0.51 -1.58 -10.47
N MET A 70 0.28 -0.59 -11.35
CA MET A 70 -0.23 -0.82 -12.71
C MET A 70 0.77 -1.50 -13.64
N PHE A 71 2.07 -1.47 -13.31
CA PHE A 71 3.11 -2.11 -14.10
C PHE A 71 3.58 -3.37 -13.39
N SER A 72 3.31 -4.53 -13.98
CA SER A 72 3.77 -5.82 -13.46
C SER A 72 4.67 -6.56 -14.45
N SER A 73 5.55 -7.39 -13.91
CA SER A 73 6.49 -8.21 -14.67
C SER A 73 6.41 -9.66 -14.19
N PRO A 74 6.32 -10.65 -15.10
CA PRO A 74 6.43 -12.06 -14.75
C PRO A 74 7.71 -12.29 -13.94
N SER A 75 7.58 -13.03 -12.84
CA SER A 75 8.65 -13.24 -11.87
C SER A 75 8.70 -14.70 -11.40
N GLY A 76 8.17 -15.62 -12.22
CA GLY A 76 8.18 -17.06 -11.98
C GLY A 76 6.85 -17.75 -12.24
N THR A 77 6.67 -18.97 -11.72
CA THR A 77 5.46 -19.79 -11.92
C THR A 77 5.12 -20.67 -10.72
N ILE A 78 3.89 -21.16 -10.67
CA ILE A 78 3.44 -22.16 -9.67
C ILE A 78 4.03 -23.54 -10.02
N THR A 79 4.85 -24.10 -9.13
CA THR A 79 5.57 -25.36 -9.34
C THR A 79 5.02 -26.53 -8.53
N THR A 80 4.12 -26.29 -7.57
CA THR A 80 3.45 -27.37 -6.82
C THR A 80 1.96 -27.06 -6.66
N ALA A 81 1.11 -28.09 -6.78
CA ALA A 81 -0.34 -27.97 -6.81
C ALA A 81 -1.03 -29.24 -6.30
N SER A 82 -2.37 -29.29 -6.37
CA SER A 82 -3.16 -30.46 -5.96
C SER A 82 -2.68 -31.75 -6.64
N PRO A 83 -2.58 -32.88 -5.92
CA PRO A 83 -2.16 -34.15 -6.50
C PRO A 83 -3.26 -34.81 -7.34
N ASN A 84 -4.54 -34.48 -7.13
CA ASN A 84 -5.68 -35.22 -7.68
C ASN A 84 -6.84 -34.35 -8.20
N VAL A 85 -6.80 -33.04 -7.99
CA VAL A 85 -7.80 -32.11 -8.58
C VAL A 85 -7.15 -31.34 -9.72
N PHE A 86 -7.81 -31.40 -10.88
CA PHE A 86 -7.32 -30.80 -12.12
C PHE A 86 -8.35 -29.81 -12.65
N ILE A 87 -7.85 -28.71 -13.20
CA ILE A 87 -8.63 -27.66 -13.88
C ILE A 87 -8.02 -27.52 -15.27
N ASN A 88 -8.80 -27.86 -16.30
CA ASN A 88 -8.32 -27.94 -17.69
C ASN A 88 -7.02 -28.73 -17.81
N SER A 89 -7.02 -29.97 -17.28
CA SER A 89 -5.90 -30.91 -17.32
C SER A 89 -4.62 -30.47 -16.59
N ARG A 90 -4.64 -29.33 -15.88
CA ARG A 90 -3.52 -28.86 -15.04
C ARG A 90 -3.92 -28.94 -13.58
N LYS A 91 -2.98 -29.33 -12.71
CA LYS A 91 -3.23 -29.48 -11.27
C LYS A 91 -3.71 -28.15 -10.67
N ALA A 92 -4.78 -28.17 -9.88
CA ALA A 92 -5.34 -26.95 -9.30
C ALA A 92 -4.46 -26.40 -8.16
N ALA A 93 -4.23 -25.09 -8.15
CA ALA A 93 -3.44 -24.44 -7.11
C ALA A 93 -4.28 -24.21 -5.84
N ARG A 94 -3.64 -24.31 -4.67
CA ARG A 94 -4.29 -24.24 -3.37
C ARG A 94 -3.39 -23.54 -2.37
N VAL A 95 -3.99 -22.79 -1.45
CA VAL A 95 -3.27 -22.06 -0.40
C VAL A 95 -2.46 -23.03 0.47
N GLU A 96 -1.34 -22.59 1.06
CA GLU A 96 -0.43 -23.32 1.97
C GLU A 96 0.29 -24.55 1.38
N LYS A 97 -0.33 -25.28 0.46
CA LYS A 97 0.19 -26.55 -0.07
C LYS A 97 0.72 -26.42 -1.50
N SER A 98 0.44 -25.31 -2.16
CA SER A 98 1.07 -24.95 -3.44
C SER A 98 2.28 -24.07 -3.23
N ILE A 99 3.31 -24.32 -4.03
CA ILE A 99 4.57 -23.62 -4.03
C ILE A 99 4.72 -22.93 -5.38
N GLY A 100 5.14 -21.67 -5.36
CA GLY A 100 5.68 -20.95 -6.50
C GLY A 100 7.20 -20.97 -6.48
N ALA A 101 7.80 -20.97 -7.66
CA ALA A 101 9.20 -20.58 -7.83
C ALA A 101 9.20 -19.10 -8.23
N CYS A 102 9.80 -18.25 -7.40
CA CYS A 102 9.93 -16.82 -7.66
C CYS A 102 11.38 -16.49 -7.99
N ASP A 103 11.61 -15.77 -9.08
CA ASP A 103 12.97 -15.42 -9.54
C ASP A 103 13.59 -14.29 -8.73
N LYS A 104 12.76 -13.51 -8.03
CA LYS A 104 13.17 -12.32 -7.25
C LYS A 104 13.43 -12.62 -5.78
N HIS A 105 12.98 -13.77 -5.26
CA HIS A 105 13.04 -14.11 -3.84
C HIS A 105 13.50 -15.55 -3.62
N PRO A 106 14.38 -15.82 -2.64
CA PRO A 106 14.86 -17.17 -2.37
C PRO A 106 13.80 -18.04 -1.68
N GLY A 107 13.76 -19.32 -2.05
CA GLY A 107 13.01 -20.36 -1.34
C GLY A 107 11.69 -20.78 -1.98
N PRO A 108 11.03 -21.81 -1.41
CA PRO A 108 9.67 -22.15 -1.81
C PRO A 108 8.71 -21.08 -1.28
N VAL A 109 8.19 -20.24 -2.17
CA VAL A 109 7.16 -19.26 -1.81
C VAL A 109 5.80 -19.94 -1.85
N GLN A 110 5.02 -19.84 -0.79
CA GLN A 110 3.72 -20.51 -0.72
C GLN A 110 2.63 -19.56 -1.20
N ILE A 111 1.52 -20.13 -1.67
CA ILE A 111 0.31 -19.32 -1.90
C ILE A 111 -0.28 -18.98 -0.53
N ALA A 112 -0.45 -17.68 -0.27
CA ALA A 112 -0.86 -17.15 1.02
C ALA A 112 -2.32 -16.72 1.07
N GLU A 113 -2.88 -16.33 -0.07
CA GLU A 113 -4.27 -15.91 -0.20
C GLU A 113 -5.09 -16.87 -1.07
N GLY A 114 -6.39 -16.93 -0.80
CA GLY A 114 -7.30 -17.74 -1.59
C GLY A 114 -8.77 -17.49 -1.29
N SER A 115 -9.63 -18.30 -1.90
CA SER A 115 -11.09 -18.24 -1.69
C SER A 115 -11.48 -18.53 -0.24
N THR A 116 -12.47 -17.80 0.25
CA THR A 116 -13.17 -18.04 1.53
C THR A 116 -14.18 -19.18 1.45
N ASN A 117 -14.69 -19.50 0.26
CA ASN A 117 -15.86 -20.37 0.09
C ASN A 117 -15.57 -21.63 -0.72
N VAL A 118 -14.45 -21.68 -1.44
CA VAL A 118 -14.12 -22.82 -2.32
C VAL A 118 -12.82 -23.45 -1.86
N PHE A 119 -12.87 -24.76 -1.62
CA PHE A 119 -11.77 -25.54 -1.07
C PHE A 119 -11.41 -26.70 -2.00
N ILE A 120 -10.12 -26.94 -2.18
CA ILE A 120 -9.53 -28.03 -2.96
C ILE A 120 -8.68 -28.89 -2.01
N ASN A 121 -9.10 -30.14 -1.81
CA ASN A 121 -8.51 -31.04 -0.80
C ASN A 121 -8.48 -30.41 0.61
N SER A 122 -9.61 -29.82 1.02
CA SER A 122 -9.80 -29.20 2.32
C SER A 122 -8.92 -27.99 2.61
N VAL A 123 -8.35 -27.37 1.56
CA VAL A 123 -7.60 -26.10 1.67
C VAL A 123 -8.14 -25.12 0.65
N ALA A 124 -8.10 -23.82 0.96
CA ALA A 124 -8.65 -22.79 0.09
C ALA A 124 -8.08 -22.87 -1.34
N ALA A 125 -8.95 -22.65 -2.32
CA ALA A 125 -8.55 -22.64 -3.72
C ALA A 125 -7.90 -21.29 -4.07
N ALA A 126 -6.78 -21.36 -4.79
CA ALA A 126 -6.07 -20.18 -5.27
C ALA A 126 -6.59 -19.74 -6.64
N ARG A 127 -6.50 -18.45 -6.91
CA ARG A 127 -7.08 -17.77 -8.07
C ARG A 127 -6.11 -16.71 -8.57
N LYS A 128 -6.32 -16.27 -9.80
CA LYS A 128 -5.67 -15.07 -10.32
C LYS A 128 -5.98 -13.87 -9.42
N GLY A 129 -4.95 -13.11 -9.08
CA GLY A 129 -5.03 -11.99 -8.14
C GLY A 129 -4.69 -12.34 -6.69
N ASP A 130 -4.72 -13.62 -6.29
CA ASP A 130 -4.31 -14.01 -4.94
C ASP A 130 -2.77 -13.92 -4.78
N LYS A 131 -2.30 -13.48 -3.60
CA LYS A 131 -0.87 -13.30 -3.30
C LYS A 131 -0.16 -14.56 -2.78
N LEU A 132 1.13 -14.62 -3.05
CA LEU A 132 2.09 -15.54 -2.44
C LEU A 132 2.76 -14.90 -1.23
N THR A 133 3.42 -15.71 -0.40
CA THR A 133 4.12 -15.25 0.81
C THR A 133 5.19 -14.20 0.55
N CYS A 134 5.78 -14.16 -0.66
CA CYS A 134 6.76 -13.14 -1.05
C CYS A 134 6.14 -11.83 -1.59
N GLY A 135 4.82 -11.70 -1.60
CA GLY A 135 4.13 -10.52 -2.16
C GLY A 135 3.82 -10.59 -3.64
N ALA A 136 4.35 -11.59 -4.37
CA ALA A 136 4.00 -11.82 -5.77
C ALA A 136 2.51 -12.15 -5.92
N THR A 137 1.91 -11.70 -7.01
CA THR A 137 0.50 -11.96 -7.34
C THR A 137 0.41 -13.02 -8.44
N ILE A 138 -0.56 -13.92 -8.34
CA ILE A 138 -0.83 -14.88 -9.43
C ILE A 138 -1.42 -14.12 -10.63
N SER A 139 -0.68 -14.04 -11.73
CA SER A 139 -1.09 -13.33 -12.96
C SER A 139 -1.75 -14.24 -13.98
N GLY A 140 -1.42 -15.52 -13.98
CA GLY A 140 -2.03 -16.54 -14.84
C GLY A 140 -3.27 -17.19 -14.22
N GLY A 141 -4.20 -17.65 -15.05
CA GLY A 141 -5.40 -18.32 -14.59
C GLY A 141 -6.05 -19.19 -15.66
N SER A 142 -7.09 -19.91 -15.28
CA SER A 142 -7.93 -20.69 -16.19
C SER A 142 -8.88 -19.80 -16.99
N GLU A 143 -8.93 -20.00 -18.31
CA GLU A 143 -9.73 -19.18 -19.23
C GLU A 143 -11.25 -19.30 -19.02
N ASN A 144 -11.73 -20.43 -18.51
CA ASN A 144 -13.15 -20.74 -18.42
C ASN A 144 -13.60 -21.33 -17.08
N VAL A 145 -12.68 -21.52 -16.12
CA VAL A 145 -13.01 -22.00 -14.78
C VAL A 145 -12.78 -20.86 -13.81
N ILE A 146 -13.87 -20.37 -13.24
CA ILE A 146 -13.88 -19.22 -12.33
C ILE A 146 -14.25 -19.71 -10.94
N ILE A 147 -13.49 -19.28 -9.94
CA ILE A 147 -13.71 -19.60 -8.54
C ILE A 147 -14.28 -18.37 -7.82
N GLY A 148 -15.39 -18.58 -7.12
CA GLY A 148 -16.07 -17.56 -6.34
C GLY A 148 -15.50 -17.35 -4.94
N GLY A 149 -16.26 -16.63 -4.10
CA GLY A 149 -15.88 -16.28 -2.73
C GLY A 149 -15.04 -15.01 -2.65
N GLY A 150 -15.00 -14.40 -1.46
CA GLY A 150 -14.05 -13.33 -1.14
C GLY A 150 -12.63 -13.88 -0.97
N THR A 151 -11.66 -12.99 -0.88
CA THR A 151 -10.23 -13.30 -0.67
C THR A 151 -9.90 -13.28 0.82
N TYR A 152 -9.19 -14.29 1.30
CA TYR A 152 -8.68 -14.32 2.67
C TYR A 152 -7.19 -14.67 2.68
N ARG A 153 -6.45 -14.02 3.59
CA ARG A 153 -5.02 -14.20 3.81
C ARG A 153 -4.78 -15.24 4.91
N TYR A 154 -4.41 -16.45 4.50
CA TYR A 154 -4.17 -17.60 5.39
C TYR A 154 -2.74 -17.64 5.91
N LEU A 155 -1.78 -17.13 5.13
CA LEU A 155 -0.38 -17.00 5.51
C LEU A 155 0.07 -15.53 5.48
N PRO A 156 1.06 -15.13 6.29
CA PRO A 156 1.65 -13.79 6.19
C PRO A 156 2.23 -13.57 4.79
N VAL A 157 2.02 -12.36 4.28
CA VAL A 157 2.52 -11.91 2.98
C VAL A 157 3.52 -10.78 3.21
N ASP A 158 4.71 -10.93 2.67
CA ASP A 158 5.70 -9.86 2.58
C ASP A 158 5.30 -8.94 1.41
N ASP A 159 4.45 -7.95 1.70
CA ASP A 159 3.99 -6.99 0.68
C ASP A 159 5.16 -6.19 0.08
N GLU A 160 5.06 -5.87 -1.22
CA GLU A 160 6.12 -5.17 -1.97
C GLU A 160 6.50 -3.82 -1.36
N VAL A 161 5.52 -3.15 -0.75
CA VAL A 161 5.74 -1.97 0.10
C VAL A 161 5.49 -2.39 1.54
N PRO A 162 6.54 -2.70 2.31
CA PRO A 162 6.38 -3.20 3.67
C PRO A 162 5.95 -2.08 4.62
N GLU A 163 5.22 -2.45 5.67
CA GLU A 163 4.62 -1.48 6.60
C GLU A 163 5.65 -0.61 7.34
N TRP A 164 6.83 -1.16 7.63
CA TRP A 164 7.92 -0.39 8.25
C TRP A 164 8.40 0.73 7.32
N LEU A 165 8.39 0.52 6.00
CA LEU A 165 8.83 1.52 5.02
C LEU A 165 7.80 2.63 4.90
N ARG A 166 6.50 2.28 4.87
CA ARG A 166 5.40 3.26 4.92
C ARG A 166 5.52 4.15 6.15
N THR A 167 5.66 3.53 7.32
CA THR A 167 5.84 4.23 8.59
C THR A 167 7.08 5.14 8.57
N THR A 168 8.18 4.68 7.99
CA THR A 168 9.41 5.48 7.87
C THR A 168 9.21 6.71 7.01
N VAL A 169 8.54 6.58 5.85
CA VAL A 169 8.25 7.72 4.97
C VAL A 169 7.34 8.73 5.66
N ASP A 170 6.30 8.28 6.36
CA ASP A 170 5.41 9.18 7.11
C ASP A 170 6.18 9.96 8.19
N VAL A 171 7.07 9.28 8.93
CA VAL A 171 7.96 9.95 9.90
C VAL A 171 8.88 10.95 9.21
N LEU A 172 9.45 10.62 8.04
CA LEU A 172 10.29 11.54 7.28
C LEU A 172 9.52 12.76 6.78
N MET A 173 8.26 12.61 6.37
CA MET A 173 7.39 13.73 6.00
C MET A 173 7.12 14.63 7.22
N ALA A 174 6.83 14.06 8.39
CA ALA A 174 6.66 14.82 9.62
C ALA A 174 7.94 15.59 9.99
N ILE A 175 9.11 14.95 9.88
CA ILE A 175 10.42 15.60 10.11
C ILE A 175 10.65 16.72 9.10
N ALA A 176 10.33 16.51 7.81
CA ALA A 176 10.48 17.52 6.78
C ALA A 176 9.59 18.75 7.05
N GLY A 177 8.36 18.52 7.51
CA GLY A 177 7.44 19.57 7.95
C GLY A 177 7.98 20.37 9.14
N ALA A 178 8.60 19.70 10.12
CA ALA A 178 9.21 20.35 11.28
C ALA A 178 10.53 21.09 10.94
N ALA A 179 11.34 20.53 10.05
CA ALA A 179 12.65 21.07 9.66
C ALA A 179 12.53 22.45 9.01
N GLY A 180 11.47 22.72 8.25
CA GLY A 180 11.22 24.05 7.69
C GLY A 180 11.10 25.13 8.79
N GLY A 181 10.60 24.77 9.97
CA GLY A 181 10.40 25.69 11.09
C GLY A 181 11.74 26.05 11.72
N ILE A 182 12.61 25.06 11.87
CA ILE A 182 13.98 25.22 12.35
C ILE A 182 14.79 26.08 11.37
N ALA A 183 14.68 25.83 10.06
CA ALA A 183 15.38 26.62 9.04
C ALA A 183 14.98 28.11 9.09
N GLN A 184 13.68 28.39 9.29
CA GLN A 184 13.20 29.77 9.41
C GLN A 184 13.55 30.40 10.75
N LEU A 185 13.61 29.64 11.85
CA LEU A 185 14.12 30.13 13.15
C LEU A 185 15.59 30.54 13.07
N ILE A 186 16.42 29.77 12.37
CA ILE A 186 17.84 30.11 12.13
C ILE A 186 17.95 31.37 11.27
N LYS A 187 17.13 31.50 10.22
CA LYS A 187 17.13 32.65 9.32
C LYS A 187 16.58 33.93 9.96
N ALA A 188 15.58 33.81 10.83
CA ALA A 188 14.94 34.93 11.52
C ALA A 188 15.72 35.44 12.75
N GLY A 189 16.84 34.79 13.09
CA GLY A 189 17.83 35.16 14.11
C GLY A 189 17.36 36.14 15.19
N THR A 190 17.04 35.62 16.39
CA THR A 190 16.82 36.30 17.70
C THR A 190 15.58 35.75 18.43
N GLN A 191 15.43 36.08 19.73
CA GLN A 191 14.24 35.81 20.55
C GLN A 191 12.93 36.41 19.98
N ALA A 192 13.03 37.46 19.15
CA ALA A 192 11.88 38.04 18.44
C ALA A 192 11.39 37.14 17.29
N GLY A 193 12.32 36.48 16.58
CA GLY A 193 12.00 35.46 15.58
C GLY A 193 11.31 34.24 16.19
N MET A 194 11.71 33.82 17.40
CA MET A 194 11.00 32.76 18.13
C MET A 194 9.54 33.12 18.42
N LYS A 195 9.24 34.34 18.89
CA LYS A 195 7.85 34.75 19.15
C LYS A 195 6.98 34.86 17.90
N ALA A 196 7.58 35.19 16.75
CA ALA A 196 6.86 35.29 15.48
C ALA A 196 6.68 33.92 14.78
N VAL A 197 7.69 33.06 14.82
CA VAL A 197 7.70 31.77 14.11
C VAL A 197 7.04 30.67 14.92
N MET A 198 7.18 30.64 16.25
CA MET A 198 6.60 29.60 17.11
C MET A 198 5.08 29.40 16.93
N PRO A 199 4.22 30.45 16.91
CA PRO A 199 2.79 30.24 16.68
C PRO A 199 2.50 29.70 15.28
N CYS A 200 3.23 30.12 14.24
CA CYS A 200 3.06 29.58 12.89
C CYS A 200 3.57 28.13 12.80
N ALA A 201 4.66 27.81 13.49
CA ALA A 201 5.21 26.46 13.62
C ALA A 201 4.19 25.50 14.22
N LEU A 202 3.65 25.85 15.39
CA LEU A 202 2.63 25.05 16.07
C LEU A 202 1.38 24.86 15.22
N LYS A 203 0.94 25.89 14.48
CA LYS A 203 -0.24 25.80 13.62
C LYS A 203 0.00 24.95 12.38
N PHE A 204 1.15 25.08 11.74
CA PHE A 204 1.50 24.22 10.62
C PHE A 204 1.59 22.76 11.07
N THR A 205 2.28 22.47 12.17
CA THR A 205 2.36 21.10 12.70
C THR A 205 0.98 20.57 13.08
N ALA A 206 0.14 21.38 13.73
CA ALA A 206 -1.24 20.99 14.02
C ALA A 206 -2.06 20.72 12.74
N GLY A 207 -1.88 21.55 11.71
CA GLY A 207 -2.51 21.37 10.41
C GLY A 207 -2.02 20.11 9.71
N PHE A 208 -0.71 19.88 9.70
CA PHE A 208 -0.08 18.71 9.09
C PHE A 208 -0.55 17.42 9.75
N VAL A 209 -0.51 17.34 11.07
CA VAL A 209 -1.03 16.18 11.81
C VAL A 209 -2.53 16.00 11.55
N ALA A 210 -3.31 17.08 11.55
CA ALA A 210 -4.72 17.00 11.18
C ALA A 210 -4.92 16.53 9.73
N GLY A 211 -4.00 16.88 8.82
CA GLY A 211 -4.00 16.50 7.41
C GLY A 211 -3.68 15.03 7.21
N GLU A 212 -2.68 14.49 7.90
CA GLU A 212 -2.38 13.06 7.89
C GLU A 212 -3.53 12.24 8.49
N VAL A 213 -4.08 12.68 9.62
CA VAL A 213 -5.25 12.02 10.24
C VAL A 213 -6.45 12.09 9.29
N ALA A 214 -6.73 13.24 8.69
CA ALA A 214 -7.79 13.37 7.69
C ALA A 214 -7.52 12.50 6.46
N SER A 215 -6.27 12.39 6.02
CA SER A 215 -5.86 11.55 4.90
C SER A 215 -6.24 10.09 5.15
N ARG A 216 -5.82 9.54 6.31
CA ARG A 216 -6.06 8.14 6.68
C ARG A 216 -7.51 7.80 6.99
N TYR A 217 -8.21 8.69 7.71
CA TYR A 217 -9.56 8.38 8.21
C TYR A 217 -10.70 8.94 7.35
N VAL A 218 -10.43 9.88 6.44
CA VAL A 218 -11.45 10.51 5.59
C VAL A 218 -11.13 10.35 4.12
N VAL A 219 -9.98 10.84 3.66
CA VAL A 219 -9.65 10.88 2.22
C VAL A 219 -9.50 9.47 1.66
N GLU A 220 -8.75 8.62 2.34
CA GLU A 220 -8.46 7.27 1.89
C GLU A 220 -9.70 6.36 1.86
N PRO A 221 -10.56 6.28 2.91
CA PRO A 221 -11.81 5.53 2.84
C PRO A 221 -12.78 6.04 1.78
N VAL A 222 -12.84 7.35 1.56
CA VAL A 222 -13.70 7.97 0.53
C VAL A 222 -13.17 7.65 -0.87
N ALA A 223 -11.86 7.79 -1.10
CA ALA A 223 -11.22 7.46 -2.37
C ALA A 223 -11.40 5.96 -2.70
N ARG A 224 -11.17 5.07 -1.72
CA ARG A 224 -11.41 3.63 -1.87
C ARG A 224 -12.88 3.32 -2.21
N LYS A 225 -13.84 3.96 -1.54
CA LYS A 225 -15.28 3.78 -1.86
C LYS A 225 -15.65 4.31 -3.25
N ALA A 226 -15.12 5.45 -3.64
CA ALA A 226 -15.38 6.03 -4.97
C ALA A 226 -14.82 5.14 -6.09
N ILE A 227 -13.60 4.63 -5.93
CA ILE A 227 -12.95 3.74 -6.90
C ILE A 227 -13.60 2.35 -6.90
N GLY A 228 -13.89 1.78 -5.73
CA GLY A 228 -14.57 0.49 -5.61
C GLY A 228 -16.01 0.49 -6.14
N GLY A 229 -16.72 1.63 -6.03
CA GLY A 229 -18.03 1.82 -6.63
C GLY A 229 -18.01 1.91 -8.15
N LEU A 230 -16.89 2.33 -8.75
CA LEU A 230 -16.73 2.44 -10.21
C LEU A 230 -16.39 1.11 -10.88
N VAL A 231 -15.70 0.22 -10.17
CA VAL A 231 -15.20 -1.08 -10.69
C VAL A 231 -16.17 -2.24 -10.40
N GLY A 232 -17.29 -1.98 -9.72
CA GLY A 232 -18.40 -2.95 -9.60
C GLY A 232 -18.08 -4.21 -8.79
N ASN A 233 -17.04 -4.18 -7.94
CA ASN A 233 -16.71 -5.31 -7.08
C ASN A 233 -16.49 -4.81 -5.64
N PRO A 234 -17.42 -5.06 -4.71
CA PRO A 234 -17.18 -4.82 -3.30
C PRO A 234 -16.26 -5.93 -2.79
N VAL A 235 -15.39 -5.58 -1.85
CA VAL A 235 -14.45 -6.44 -1.11
C VAL A 235 -13.15 -6.78 -1.84
N ASP A 236 -12.07 -6.10 -1.45
CA ASP A 236 -10.70 -6.64 -1.35
C ASP A 236 -9.77 -5.54 -0.81
N LEU A 237 -10.00 -5.07 0.42
CA LEU A 237 -9.01 -4.28 1.17
C LEU A 237 -9.19 -4.55 2.67
N HIS A 238 -8.90 -5.78 3.11
CA HIS A 238 -8.64 -6.04 4.51
C HIS A 238 -7.22 -5.55 4.84
N ASP A 239 -7.15 -4.29 5.26
CA ASP A 239 -6.15 -3.78 6.20
C ASP A 239 -6.86 -2.71 7.06
N GLY A 240 -7.69 -3.21 7.98
CA GLY A 240 -8.05 -2.53 9.22
C GLY A 240 -7.41 -3.33 10.37
N PRO A 241 -7.11 -2.70 11.51
CA PRO A 241 -6.21 -3.25 12.52
C PRO A 241 -6.65 -4.65 12.96
N GLN A 242 -5.69 -5.58 12.95
CA GLN A 242 -5.82 -6.94 13.43
C GLN A 242 -6.48 -6.94 14.81
N ALA A 243 -7.71 -7.46 14.90
CA ALA A 243 -8.26 -7.91 16.15
C ALA A 243 -7.62 -9.27 16.46
N ASP A 244 -6.66 -9.23 17.38
CA ASP A 244 -6.06 -10.36 18.08
C ASP A 244 -7.09 -11.45 18.44
N PRO A 245 -6.94 -12.71 17.98
CA PRO A 245 -7.76 -13.81 18.46
C PRO A 245 -7.18 -14.33 19.78
N ARG A 246 -7.82 -13.92 20.88
CA ARG A 246 -7.87 -14.72 22.12
C ARG A 246 -8.66 -16.00 21.91
#